data_AF-A0A9E5RAR4-F1
#
_entry.id   AF-A0A9E5RAR4-F1
#
_cell.length_a   1.000
_cell.length_b   1.000
_cell.length_c   1.000
_cell.angle_alpha   90.00
_cell.angle_beta   90.00
_cell.angle_gamma   90.00
#
_symmetry.space_group_name_H-M   'P 1'
#
loop_
_entity.id
_entity.type
_entity.pdbx_description
1 polymer ?
#
loop_
_entity_poly.entity_id
_entity_poly.type
_entity_poly.pdbx_seq_one_letter_code
_entity_poly.pdbx_strand_id
1 'polypeptide(L)'
;MVKPLTVAILKGLLAPVLGDHVGYINAPLLANERGVQVTQVKGLKTGDYANLVSCQVTLEDGEEIIMAGTLLDRKEPHIVQINQYRMNFVP
;
A
#
# COMPACT_ATOMS: atom_id res chain seq x y z
N MET A 1 2.33 13.55 10.83
CA MET A 1 2.24 12.23 11.49
C MET A 1 1.89 11.18 10.43
N VAL A 2 2.73 10.15 10.26
CA VAL A 2 2.49 9.06 9.30
C VAL A 2 1.42 8.13 9.88
N LYS A 3 0.35 7.87 9.12
CA LYS A 3 -0.81 7.11 9.63
C LYS A 3 -0.54 5.60 9.62
N PRO A 4 -1.16 4.81 10.51
CA PRO A 4 -0.88 3.37 10.65
C PRO A 4 -0.92 2.59 9.33
N LEU A 5 -1.86 2.93 8.45
CA LEU A 5 -1.96 2.29 7.12
C LEU A 5 -0.73 2.54 6.24
N THR A 6 -0.24 3.78 6.21
CA THR A 6 0.98 4.14 5.48
C THR A 6 2.19 3.39 6.03
N VAL A 7 2.29 3.29 7.36
CA VAL A 7 3.37 2.53 8.01
C VAL A 7 3.33 1.06 7.62
N ALA A 8 2.14 0.44 7.63
CA ALA A 8 1.97 -0.97 7.26
C ALA A 8 2.36 -1.24 5.80
N ILE A 9 1.96 -0.35 4.88
CA ILE A 9 2.34 -0.42 3.46
C ILE A 9 3.87 -0.30 3.31
N LEU A 10 4.50 0.67 3.96
CA LEU A 10 5.96 0.86 3.87
C LEU A 10 6.73 -0.34 4.44
N LYS A 11 6.28 -0.88 5.58
CA LYS A 11 6.88 -2.11 6.14
C LYS A 11 6.79 -3.25 5.12
N GLY A 12 5.61 -3.49 4.56
CA GLY A 12 5.39 -4.54 3.56
C GLY A 12 6.23 -4.35 2.29
N LEU A 13 6.32 -3.12 1.79
CA LEU A 13 7.12 -2.78 0.60
C LEU A 13 8.62 -2.99 0.81
N LEU A 14 9.13 -2.65 2.00
CA LEU A 14 10.56 -2.70 2.30
C LEU A 14 11.03 -4.08 2.80
N ALA A 15 10.13 -4.91 3.35
CA ALA A 15 10.48 -6.20 3.94
C ALA A 15 11.21 -7.16 2.98
N PRO A 16 10.85 -7.29 1.68
CA PRO A 16 11.56 -8.18 0.75
C PRO A 16 13.04 -7.84 0.57
N VAL A 17 13.43 -6.58 0.79
CA VAL A 17 14.81 -6.09 0.60
C VAL A 17 15.56 -5.98 1.93
N LEU A 18 14.86 -5.63 3.01
CA LEU A 18 15.48 -5.33 4.32
C LEU A 18 15.28 -6.43 5.37
N GLY A 19 14.45 -7.44 5.10
CA GLY A 19 14.16 -8.53 6.03
C GLY A 19 13.64 -8.03 7.38
N ASP A 20 14.13 -8.63 8.46
CA ASP A 20 13.70 -8.32 9.84
C ASP A 20 14.17 -6.95 10.35
N HIS A 21 15.03 -6.25 9.60
CA HIS A 21 15.50 -4.92 9.99
C HIS A 21 14.42 -3.82 9.81
N VAL A 22 13.32 -4.11 9.12
CA VAL A 22 12.19 -3.18 8.97
C VAL A 22 11.00 -3.58 9.84
N GLY A 23 10.55 -2.63 10.67
CA GLY A 23 9.40 -2.75 11.54
C GLY A 23 8.46 -1.55 11.44
N TYR A 24 7.35 -1.58 12.18
CA TYR A 24 6.35 -0.52 12.17
C TYR A 24 6.86 0.81 12.76
N ILE A 25 7.97 0.80 13.50
CA ILE A 25 8.54 2.02 14.09
C ILE A 25 9.46 2.71 13.09
N ASN A 26 10.36 1.95 12.47
CA ASN A 26 11.42 2.49 11.62
C ASN A 26 11.11 2.47 10.12
N ALA A 27 10.05 1.81 9.64
CA ALA A 27 9.69 1.79 8.22
C ALA A 27 9.58 3.19 7.58
N PRO A 28 8.93 4.20 8.21
CA PRO A 28 8.88 5.54 7.63
C PRO A 28 10.25 6.21 7.52
N LEU A 29 11.11 6.00 8.52
CA LEU A 29 12.47 6.53 8.52
C LEU A 29 13.30 5.88 7.40
N LEU A 30 13.28 4.55 7.32
CA LEU A 30 14.01 3.77 6.31
C LEU A 30 13.57 4.08 4.89
N ALA A 31 12.27 4.36 4.67
CA ALA A 31 11.74 4.81 3.39
C ALA A 31 12.30 6.18 3.01
N ASN A 32 12.27 7.14 3.95
CA ASN A 32 12.79 8.50 3.73
C ASN A 32 14.30 8.51 3.44
N GLU A 33 15.09 7.72 4.18
CA GLU A 33 16.54 7.56 3.95
C GLU A 33 16.87 7.02 2.55
N ARG A 34 15.92 6.29 1.94
CA ARG A 34 16.04 5.75 0.57
C ARG A 34 15.42 6.67 -0.48
N GLY A 35 15.04 7.90 -0.12
CA GLY A 35 14.46 8.87 -1.04
C GLY A 35 13.00 8.59 -1.42
N VAL A 36 12.31 7.66 -0.74
CA VAL A 36 10.91 7.36 -1.02
C VAL A 36 10.03 8.48 -0.50
N GLN A 37 9.40 9.22 -1.42
CA GLN A 37 8.42 10.24 -1.08
C GLN A 37 7.04 9.61 -0.90
N VAL A 38 6.35 10.01 0.17
CA VAL A 38 5.08 9.39 0.56
C VAL A 38 3.98 10.44 0.64
N THR A 39 2.95 10.24 -0.19
CA THR A 39 1.72 11.04 -0.14
C THR A 39 0.56 10.16 0.30
N GLN A 40 -0.33 10.71 1.13
CA GLN A 40 -1.55 10.03 1.54
C GLN A 40 -2.77 10.90 1.25
N VAL A 41 -3.74 10.32 0.54
CA VAL A 41 -5.03 10.93 0.27
C VAL A 41 -6.13 10.14 0.98
N LYS A 42 -7.19 10.82 1.41
CA LYS A 42 -8.38 10.23 2.05
C LYS A 42 -9.64 10.83 1.44
N GLY A 43 -10.76 10.11 1.56
CA GLY A 43 -12.06 10.62 1.11
C GLY A 43 -12.22 10.65 -0.41
N LEU A 44 -11.41 9.87 -1.13
CA LEU A 44 -11.64 9.62 -2.56
C LEU A 44 -12.95 8.85 -2.69
N LYS A 45 -13.71 9.15 -3.75
CA LYS A 45 -14.90 8.35 -4.09
C LYS A 45 -14.44 6.94 -4.44
N THR A 46 -14.71 6.00 -3.55
CA THR A 46 -14.45 4.59 -3.77
C THR A 46 -15.63 4.05 -4.59
N GLY A 47 -15.38 3.63 -5.83
CA GLY A 47 -16.45 3.22 -6.77
C GLY A 47 -17.33 2.10 -6.22
N ASP A 48 -16.96 0.85 -6.49
CA ASP A 48 -17.78 -0.33 -6.16
C ASP A 48 -17.60 -0.83 -4.70
N TYR A 49 -16.63 -0.27 -3.95
CA TYR A 49 -16.26 -0.76 -2.61
C TYR A 49 -16.43 0.31 -1.54
N ALA A 50 -17.02 -0.06 -0.41
CA ALA A 50 -17.19 0.84 0.73
C ALA A 50 -15.87 1.17 1.46
N ASN A 51 -14.90 0.26 1.44
CA ASN A 51 -13.65 0.37 2.21
C ASN A 51 -12.41 0.04 1.35
N LEU A 52 -12.23 0.76 0.25
CA LEU A 52 -11.09 0.55 -0.63
C LEU A 52 -9.82 1.21 -0.05
N VAL A 53 -8.73 0.44 -0.03
CA VAL A 53 -7.37 0.97 0.14
C VAL A 53 -6.62 0.73 -1.16
N SER A 54 -6.01 1.78 -1.70
CA SER A 54 -5.11 1.69 -2.85
C SER A 54 -3.72 2.20 -2.48
N CYS A 55 -2.71 1.57 -3.07
CA CYS A 55 -1.33 1.99 -3.07
C CYS A 55 -0.88 2.15 -4.53
N GLN A 56 -0.19 3.24 -4.82
CA GLN A 56 0.47 3.47 -6.09
C GLN A 56 1.95 3.72 -5.81
N VAL A 57 2.81 3.01 -6.52
CA VAL A 57 4.25 3.19 -6.50
C VAL A 57 4.67 3.67 -7.88
N THR A 58 5.40 4.78 -7.93
CA THR A 58 6.02 5.27 -9.17
C THR A 58 7.52 4.97 -9.08
N LEU A 59 8.04 4.24 -10.06
CA LEU A 59 9.45 3.90 -10.17
C LEU A 59 10.25 5.07 -10.78
N GLU A 60 11.58 4.99 -10.73
CA GLU A 60 12.47 6.05 -11.24
C GLU A 60 12.33 6.27 -12.76
N ASP A 61 11.98 5.22 -13.50
CA ASP A 61 11.71 5.29 -14.94
C ASP A 61 10.31 5.80 -15.29
N GLY A 62 9.49 6.09 -14.27
CA GLY A 62 8.12 6.56 -14.41
C GLY A 62 7.08 5.47 -14.49
N GLU A 63 7.44 4.18 -14.42
CA GLU A 63 6.46 3.10 -14.35
C GLU A 63 5.60 3.22 -13.08
N GLU A 64 4.29 3.07 -13.24
CA GLU A 64 3.34 3.10 -12.14
C GLU A 64 2.79 1.69 -11.85
N ILE A 65 2.96 1.25 -10.61
CA ILE A 65 2.39 0.01 -10.10
C ILE A 65 1.27 0.37 -9.13
N ILE A 66 0.07 -0.09 -9.43
CA ILE A 66 -1.11 0.15 -8.59
C ILE A 66 -1.59 -1.17 -8.00
N MET A 67 -1.90 -1.17 -6.72
CA MET A 67 -2.56 -2.29 -6.06
C MET A 67 -3.68 -1.76 -5.17
N ALA A 68 -4.84 -2.42 -5.18
CA ALA A 68 -5.93 -2.10 -4.30
C ALA A 68 -6.48 -3.34 -3.60
N GLY A 69 -6.89 -3.13 -2.36
CA GLY A 69 -7.52 -4.15 -1.53
C GLY A 69 -8.70 -3.61 -0.75
N THR A 70 -9.54 -4.52 -0.29
CA THR A 70 -10.74 -4.21 0.51
C THR A 70 -10.96 -5.29 1.56
N LEU A 71 -11.78 -4.99 2.56
CA LEU A 71 -12.34 -6.01 3.45
C LEU A 71 -13.76 -6.35 2.96
N LEU A 72 -13.94 -7.55 2.40
CA LEU A 72 -15.27 -8.11 2.09
C LEU A 72 -15.94 -8.56 3.39
N ASP A 73 -17.25 -8.30 3.49
CA ASP A 73 -18.06 -8.53 4.69
C ASP A 73 -17.43 -7.99 5.99
N ARG A 74 -16.58 -6.96 5.85
CA ARG A 74 -15.78 -6.33 6.91
C ARG A 74 -14.83 -7.29 7.65
N LYS A 75 -14.54 -8.46 7.10
CA LYS A 75 -13.74 -9.50 7.76
C LYS A 75 -12.66 -10.09 6.88
N GLU A 76 -12.95 -10.33 5.62
CA GLU A 76 -12.05 -11.07 4.74
C GLU A 76 -11.23 -10.08 3.90
N PRO A 77 -9.89 -10.08 3.98
CA PRO A 77 -9.06 -9.23 3.13
C PRO A 77 -9.00 -9.79 1.72
N HIS A 78 -9.21 -8.94 0.74
CA HIS A 78 -9.08 -9.30 -0.67
C HIS A 78 -8.25 -8.27 -1.41
N ILE A 79 -7.36 -8.75 -2.29
CA ILE A 79 -6.78 -7.94 -3.36
C ILE A 79 -7.81 -7.90 -4.49
N VAL A 80 -8.19 -6.68 -4.87
CA VAL A 80 -9.25 -6.43 -5.87
C VAL A 80 -8.72 -5.81 -7.16
N GLN A 81 -7.50 -5.29 -7.13
CA GLN A 81 -6.86 -4.72 -8.32
C GLN A 81 -5.35 -4.84 -8.23
N ILE A 82 -4.74 -5.22 -9.37
CA ILE A 82 -3.32 -5.03 -9.65
C ILE A 82 -3.21 -4.41 -11.03
N ASN A 83 -2.59 -3.23 -11.11
CA ASN A 83 -2.53 -2.39 -12.30
C ASN A 83 -3.93 -2.22 -12.92
N GLN A 84 -4.10 -2.57 -14.19
CA GLN A 84 -5.39 -2.47 -14.88
C GLN A 84 -6.30 -3.69 -14.69
N TYR A 85 -5.80 -4.72 -14.00
CA TYR A 85 -6.51 -5.98 -13.83
C TYR A 85 -7.35 -5.96 -12.55
N ARG A 86 -8.66 -6.13 -12.71
CA ARG A 86 -9.57 -6.40 -11.60
C ARG A 86 -9.56 -7.88 -11.28
N MET A 87 -9.51 -8.21 -10.00
CA MET A 87 -9.47 -9.58 -9.53
C MET A 87 -10.17 -9.76 -8.19
N ASN A 88 -10.26 -11.00 -7.75
CA ASN A 88 -10.71 -11.34 -6.41
C ASN A 88 -9.76 -12.41 -5.85
N PHE A 89 -8.79 -11.97 -5.03
CA PHE A 89 -7.75 -12.83 -4.51
C PHE A 89 -7.63 -12.70 -2.99
N VAL A 90 -7.56 -13.84 -2.30
CA VAL A 90 -7.32 -13.91 -0.85
C VAL A 90 -5.80 -13.98 -0.63
N PRO A 91 -5.18 -12.96 0.01
CA PRO A 91 -3.74 -12.86 0.21
C PRO A 91 -3.17 -13.73 1.34
#